data_AF-A0A936VMQ9-F1
#
_entry.id   AF-A0A936VMQ9-F1
#
_cell.length_a   1.000
_cell.length_b   1.000
_cell.length_c   1.000
_cell.angle_alpha   90.00
_cell.angle_beta   90.00
_cell.angle_gamma   90.00
#
_symmetry.space_group_name_H-M   'P 1'
#
loop_
_entity.id
_entity.type
_entity.pdbx_description
1 polymer ?
#
loop_
_entity_poly.entity_id
_entity_poly.type
_entity_poly.pdbx_seq_one_letter_code
_entity_poly.pdbx_strand_id
1 'polypeptide(L)'
;MRTRSCFLALMALILSVPSIGAANTLEVTGTLNRLTTGPLLGTTFDTWDINIPIGGNFIVDVLAYESSQSNVTTAGYFTSDLNGDGELTWLDPDTYFYQNTGSPLVAADALVRADDINNNTPVYQNGLTALTSPVTVTSLTQAEGETDGSIHFRRDPAYSVTAAPGNYRFLMADFRLDSAEAAGGINTNDNFSPPTGFVGGITDHADYRVTFRSDTLHFALDGNTITVSPVPVPAAVYLFGSGLIGLVGLARRRLAA
;
A
#
# COMPACT_ATOMS: atom_id res chain seq x y z
N MET A 1 49.84 4.64 -56.93
CA MET A 1 48.42 4.26 -56.84
C MET A 1 47.98 4.37 -55.40
N ARG A 2 47.05 5.28 -55.09
CA ARG A 2 46.58 5.58 -53.72
C ARG A 2 45.53 4.56 -53.28
N THR A 3 45.82 3.80 -52.24
CA THR A 3 44.84 3.00 -51.48
C THR A 3 44.03 3.94 -50.58
N ARG A 4 42.72 4.02 -50.81
CA ARG A 4 41.79 4.72 -49.93
C ARG A 4 41.23 3.72 -48.93
N SER A 5 41.70 3.80 -47.69
CA SER A 5 41.09 3.12 -46.55
C SER A 5 39.78 3.81 -46.20
N CYS A 6 38.67 3.10 -46.40
CA CYS A 6 37.33 3.54 -46.00
C CYS A 6 37.13 3.17 -44.53
N PHE A 7 37.38 4.11 -43.61
CA PHE A 7 37.00 3.97 -42.21
C PHE A 7 35.49 4.16 -42.10
N LEU A 8 34.77 3.06 -41.87
CA LEU A 8 33.36 3.09 -41.53
C LEU A 8 33.25 3.50 -40.05
N ALA A 9 32.93 4.76 -39.80
CA ALA A 9 32.63 5.26 -38.46
C ALA A 9 31.27 4.73 -38.03
N LEU A 10 31.25 3.70 -37.17
CA LEU A 10 30.05 3.22 -36.51
C LEU A 10 29.72 4.18 -35.36
N MET A 11 28.91 5.20 -35.64
CA MET A 11 28.40 6.12 -34.63
C MET A 11 27.27 5.42 -33.87
N ALA A 12 27.60 4.84 -32.71
CA ALA A 12 26.60 4.27 -31.81
C ALA A 12 25.82 5.42 -31.17
N LEU A 13 24.59 5.65 -31.65
CA LEU A 13 23.62 6.51 -31.00
C LEU A 13 23.23 5.87 -29.67
N ILE A 14 23.82 6.34 -28.57
CA ILE A 14 23.37 5.98 -27.22
C ILE A 14 22.04 6.70 -27.02
N LEU A 15 20.95 6.03 -27.39
CA LEU A 15 19.63 6.38 -26.90
C LEU A 15 19.69 6.30 -25.37
N SER A 16 19.40 7.41 -24.71
CA SER A 16 19.20 7.46 -23.27
C SER A 16 18.10 6.47 -22.90
N VAL A 17 18.49 5.29 -22.43
CA VAL A 17 17.56 4.35 -21.82
C VAL A 17 17.22 4.95 -20.46
N PRO A 18 15.96 5.30 -20.16
CA PRO A 18 15.60 5.62 -18.79
C PRO A 18 15.91 4.37 -17.95
N SER A 19 16.84 4.52 -17.00
CA SER A 19 17.23 3.45 -16.11
C SER A 19 16.24 3.33 -14.97
N ILE A 20 15.77 2.10 -14.76
CA ILE A 20 15.34 1.48 -13.50
C ILE A 20 14.09 2.12 -12.88
N GLY A 21 12.95 1.42 -13.00
CA GLY A 21 11.78 1.72 -12.18
C GLY A 21 12.19 1.69 -10.73
N ALA A 22 12.19 2.86 -10.10
CA ALA A 22 12.36 3.01 -8.66
C ALA A 22 11.21 2.29 -7.94
N ALA A 23 11.38 2.05 -6.64
CA ALA A 23 10.29 1.63 -5.75
C ALA A 23 8.98 2.32 -6.18
N ASN A 24 7.96 1.53 -6.53
CA ASN A 24 6.70 2.13 -6.93
C ASN A 24 5.84 2.26 -5.69
N THR A 25 5.58 3.51 -5.38
CA THR A 25 4.68 3.95 -4.33
C THR A 25 3.39 4.42 -5.00
N LEU A 26 2.26 3.91 -4.52
CA LEU A 26 0.95 4.50 -4.76
C LEU A 26 0.43 5.03 -3.43
N GLU A 27 0.15 6.32 -3.40
CA GLU A 27 -0.55 6.96 -2.29
C GLU A 27 -2.02 7.15 -2.66
N VAL A 28 -2.90 6.79 -1.74
CA VAL A 28 -4.34 6.99 -1.85
C VAL A 28 -4.79 7.77 -0.62
N THR A 29 -5.36 8.95 -0.83
CA THR A 29 -5.95 9.75 0.25
C THR A 29 -7.46 9.64 0.22
N GLY A 30 -8.09 9.68 1.39
CA GLY A 30 -9.55 9.69 1.49
C GLY A 30 -10.02 10.26 2.82
N THR A 31 -11.34 10.36 2.94
CA THR A 31 -12.03 10.99 4.06
C THR A 31 -13.21 10.10 4.46
N LEU A 32 -13.18 9.56 5.67
CA LEU A 32 -14.31 8.88 6.28
C LEU A 32 -15.25 9.89 6.92
N ASN A 33 -16.55 9.65 6.88
CA ASN A 33 -17.56 10.56 7.37
C ASN A 33 -18.35 9.92 8.51
N ARG A 34 -18.71 10.72 9.50
CA ARG A 34 -19.58 10.32 10.60
C ARG A 34 -21.02 10.63 10.23
N LEU A 35 -21.84 9.59 10.21
CA LEU A 35 -23.27 9.71 10.00
C LEU A 35 -23.98 9.93 11.33
N THR A 36 -24.43 11.16 11.55
CA THR A 36 -25.19 11.58 12.74
C THR A 36 -26.70 11.65 12.51
N THR A 37 -27.14 11.49 11.26
CA THR A 37 -28.54 11.55 10.85
C THR A 37 -28.87 10.47 9.84
N GLY A 38 -30.08 9.93 9.89
CA GLY A 38 -30.55 8.87 8.99
C GLY A 38 -30.82 7.54 9.71
N PRO A 39 -31.17 6.48 8.96
CA PRO A 39 -31.49 5.18 9.56
C PRO A 39 -30.26 4.43 10.08
N LEU A 40 -29.05 4.87 9.72
CA LEU A 40 -27.78 4.27 10.11
C LEU A 40 -26.92 5.35 10.78
N LEU A 41 -26.40 5.05 11.97
CA LEU A 41 -25.50 5.91 12.74
C LEU A 41 -24.15 5.23 12.85
N GLY A 42 -23.05 5.97 12.67
CA GLY A 42 -21.70 5.41 12.69
C GLY A 42 -20.73 6.14 11.78
N THR A 43 -19.68 5.47 11.34
CA THR A 43 -18.68 6.01 10.41
C THR A 43 -18.70 5.26 9.08
N THR A 44 -18.47 5.97 7.98
CA THR A 44 -18.25 5.35 6.67
C THR A 44 -16.91 4.63 6.65
N PHE A 45 -16.72 3.76 5.67
CA PHE A 45 -15.44 3.14 5.36
C PHE A 45 -15.25 3.19 3.85
N ASP A 46 -14.00 3.17 3.42
CA ASP A 46 -13.64 3.17 2.01
C ASP A 46 -13.12 1.80 1.58
N THR A 47 -13.25 1.51 0.28
CA THR A 47 -12.79 0.23 -0.28
C THR A 47 -12.13 0.44 -1.62
N TRP A 48 -11.16 -0.41 -1.97
CA TRP A 48 -10.54 -0.43 -3.29
C TRP A 48 -10.40 -1.86 -3.76
N ASP A 49 -10.73 -2.10 -5.02
CA ASP A 49 -10.51 -3.39 -5.66
C ASP A 49 -9.03 -3.51 -6.02
N ILE A 50 -8.38 -4.60 -5.64
CA ILE A 50 -6.98 -4.85 -5.96
C ILE A 50 -6.88 -6.08 -6.85
N ASN A 51 -6.43 -5.89 -8.09
CA ASN A 51 -6.15 -6.98 -9.01
C ASN A 51 -4.66 -7.33 -8.98
N ILE A 52 -4.34 -8.53 -8.50
CA ILE A 52 -2.98 -9.05 -8.37
C ILE A 52 -2.81 -10.24 -9.34
N PRO A 53 -2.31 -10.05 -10.57
CA PRO A 53 -2.31 -11.10 -11.59
C PRO A 53 -1.27 -12.20 -11.37
N ILE A 54 -0.17 -11.90 -10.68
CA ILE A 54 0.96 -12.86 -10.52
C ILE A 54 1.36 -13.11 -9.06
N GLY A 55 0.66 -12.52 -8.10
CA GLY A 55 1.06 -12.48 -6.70
C GLY A 55 2.27 -11.58 -6.45
N GLY A 56 2.74 -11.53 -5.21
CA GLY A 56 3.96 -10.82 -4.84
C GLY A 56 3.92 -10.21 -3.45
N ASN A 57 4.97 -9.44 -3.16
CA ASN A 57 5.18 -8.82 -1.86
C ASN A 57 5.14 -7.30 -1.98
N PHE A 58 4.46 -6.66 -1.04
CA PHE A 58 4.40 -5.21 -0.93
C PHE A 58 4.16 -4.79 0.52
N ILE A 59 4.19 -3.51 0.78
CA ILE A 59 3.90 -2.92 2.08
C ILE A 59 2.64 -2.08 1.94
N VAL A 60 1.79 -2.18 2.96
CA VAL A 60 0.69 -1.25 3.21
C VAL A 60 1.05 -0.50 4.47
N ASP A 61 0.85 0.80 4.40
CA ASP A 61 1.25 1.75 5.43
C ASP A 61 0.21 2.86 5.45
N VAL A 62 -0.52 2.94 6.56
CA VAL A 62 -1.59 3.89 6.76
C VAL A 62 -1.04 5.04 7.56
N LEU A 63 -1.19 6.24 7.03
CA LEU A 63 -1.02 7.46 7.78
C LEU A 63 -2.40 8.00 8.16
N ALA A 64 -2.69 7.99 9.46
CA ALA A 64 -3.88 8.58 10.03
C ALA A 64 -3.58 9.14 11.41
N TYR A 65 -4.53 9.89 11.95
CA TYR A 65 -4.41 10.42 13.31
C TYR A 65 -5.23 9.58 14.29
N GLU A 66 -4.58 8.71 15.05
CA GLU A 66 -5.30 7.80 15.95
C GLU A 66 -6.22 8.53 16.97
N SER A 67 -7.53 8.25 16.93
CA SER A 67 -8.53 8.90 17.81
C SER A 67 -8.37 8.54 19.30
N SER A 68 -7.80 7.37 19.59
CA SER A 68 -7.72 6.84 20.96
C SER A 68 -6.50 7.38 21.75
N GLN A 69 -5.70 8.27 21.16
CA GLN A 69 -4.62 8.96 21.88
C GLN A 69 -5.16 9.64 23.13
N SER A 70 -4.72 9.14 24.30
CA SER A 70 -5.38 9.47 25.55
C SER A 70 -5.08 10.90 26.04
N ASN A 71 -4.05 11.56 25.53
CA ASN A 71 -3.68 12.94 25.89
C ASN A 71 -2.60 13.53 24.95
N VAL A 72 -2.73 14.83 24.62
CA VAL A 72 -1.74 15.67 23.91
C VAL A 72 -0.35 15.75 24.58
N THR A 73 -0.20 15.33 25.84
CA THR A 73 1.09 15.30 26.54
C THR A 73 1.89 14.01 26.32
N THR A 74 1.37 13.06 25.55
CA THR A 74 2.05 11.80 25.24
C THR A 74 3.22 12.06 24.28
N ALA A 75 4.39 11.47 24.54
CA ALA A 75 5.53 11.59 23.64
C ALA A 75 5.19 10.98 22.27
N GLY A 76 5.48 11.71 21.19
CA GLY A 76 5.09 11.32 19.83
C GLY A 76 3.76 11.92 19.36
N TYR A 77 3.13 12.79 20.15
CA TYR A 77 2.01 13.62 19.68
C TYR A 77 2.51 14.69 18.71
N PHE A 78 1.98 14.71 17.49
CA PHE A 78 2.21 15.76 16.50
C PHE A 78 0.88 16.21 15.90
N THR A 79 0.82 17.40 15.32
CA THR A 79 -0.37 17.86 14.57
C THR A 79 0.06 18.08 13.14
N SER A 80 -0.53 17.33 12.21
CA SER A 80 -0.33 17.51 10.77
C SER A 80 -1.65 17.32 10.06
N ASP A 81 -1.97 18.30 9.23
CA ASP A 81 -3.00 18.20 8.22
C ASP A 81 -2.48 17.26 7.11
N LEU A 82 -3.23 16.19 6.84
CA LEU A 82 -2.78 15.09 5.98
C LEU A 82 -3.06 15.33 4.50
N ASN A 83 -4.12 16.09 4.18
CA ASN A 83 -4.62 16.28 2.83
C ASN A 83 -4.48 17.75 2.35
N GLY A 84 -4.07 18.66 3.25
CA GLY A 84 -3.79 20.06 2.95
C GLY A 84 -5.02 20.99 2.98
N ASP A 85 -6.15 20.55 3.55
CA ASP A 85 -7.38 21.34 3.62
C ASP A 85 -7.49 22.23 4.88
N GLY A 86 -6.50 22.14 5.78
CA GLY A 86 -6.40 22.91 7.02
C GLY A 86 -7.02 22.23 8.22
N GLU A 87 -7.48 20.99 8.10
CA GLU A 87 -8.21 20.28 9.14
C GLU A 87 -7.36 19.20 9.83
N LEU A 88 -7.59 19.04 11.14
CA LEU A 88 -7.04 17.93 11.92
C LEU A 88 -8.20 17.02 12.28
N THR A 89 -8.15 15.83 11.70
CA THR A 89 -9.14 14.81 11.92
C THR A 89 -8.62 13.68 12.79
N TRP A 90 -9.50 12.79 13.25
CA TRP A 90 -9.16 11.71 14.18
C TRP A 90 -9.81 10.42 13.72
N LEU A 91 -9.01 9.39 13.54
CA LEU A 91 -9.39 8.09 13.00
C LEU A 91 -8.77 7.00 13.87
N ASP A 92 -9.40 5.90 14.25
CA ASP A 92 -8.71 4.73 14.87
C ASP A 92 -8.47 3.62 13.81
N PRO A 93 -7.52 3.85 12.89
CA PRO A 93 -7.48 3.19 11.59
C PRO A 93 -7.46 1.67 11.67
N ASP A 94 -8.35 1.04 10.92
CA ASP A 94 -8.42 -0.41 10.80
C ASP A 94 -8.54 -0.84 9.34
N THR A 95 -7.74 -1.82 8.94
CA THR A 95 -7.62 -2.24 7.54
C THR A 95 -7.93 -3.70 7.34
N TYR A 96 -8.50 -4.02 6.18
CA TYR A 96 -8.94 -5.36 5.89
C TYR A 96 -8.64 -5.75 4.45
N PHE A 97 -8.36 -7.04 4.26
CA PHE A 97 -8.41 -7.69 2.96
C PHE A 97 -9.60 -8.64 2.89
N TYR A 98 -10.35 -8.54 1.81
CA TYR A 98 -11.41 -9.46 1.41
C TYR A 98 -11.04 -10.09 0.06
N GLN A 99 -11.51 -11.31 -0.17
CA GLN A 99 -11.60 -11.86 -1.52
C GLN A 99 -12.61 -11.03 -2.32
N ASN A 100 -12.26 -10.61 -3.53
CA ASN A 100 -13.22 -9.95 -4.41
C ASN A 100 -13.82 -10.98 -5.37
N THR A 101 -15.07 -11.35 -5.10
CA THR A 101 -15.86 -12.28 -5.91
C THR A 101 -16.76 -11.57 -6.93
N GLY A 102 -16.64 -10.25 -7.05
CA GLY A 102 -17.54 -9.40 -7.86
C GLY A 102 -18.88 -9.10 -7.19
N SER A 103 -19.10 -9.61 -5.98
CA SER A 103 -20.27 -9.32 -5.15
C SER A 103 -20.03 -8.12 -4.23
N PRO A 104 -21.08 -7.53 -3.63
CA PRO A 104 -20.94 -6.68 -2.46
C PRO A 104 -20.14 -7.38 -1.35
N LEU A 105 -19.61 -6.60 -0.40
CA LEU A 105 -18.90 -7.16 0.74
C LEU A 105 -19.78 -8.17 1.48
N VAL A 106 -19.24 -9.36 1.73
CA VAL A 106 -19.88 -10.42 2.50
C VAL A 106 -18.90 -11.00 3.50
N ALA A 107 -19.40 -11.42 4.65
CA ALA A 107 -18.56 -11.94 5.73
C ALA A 107 -17.70 -13.14 5.32
N ALA A 108 -18.20 -14.00 4.43
CA ALA A 108 -17.48 -15.17 3.95
C ALA A 108 -16.21 -14.84 3.14
N ASP A 109 -16.14 -13.63 2.56
CA ASP A 109 -15.02 -13.21 1.74
C ASP A 109 -13.91 -12.55 2.56
N ALA A 110 -14.11 -12.30 3.85
CA ALA A 110 -13.12 -11.66 4.70
C ALA A 110 -11.89 -12.55 4.93
N LEU A 111 -10.69 -11.99 4.79
CA LEU A 111 -9.43 -12.74 4.84
C LEU A 111 -8.62 -12.43 6.10
N VAL A 112 -8.21 -11.17 6.23
CA VAL A 112 -7.30 -10.73 7.29
C VAL A 112 -7.51 -9.25 7.57
N ARG A 113 -7.38 -8.89 8.85
CA ARG A 113 -7.44 -7.54 9.41
C ARG A 113 -6.07 -7.14 9.95
N ALA A 114 -5.76 -5.85 9.89
CA ALA A 114 -4.61 -5.22 10.49
C ALA A 114 -4.98 -3.83 11.02
N ASP A 115 -4.57 -3.57 12.23
CA ASP A 115 -5.00 -2.48 13.12
C ASP A 115 -3.74 -1.72 13.52
N ASP A 116 -3.16 -1.99 14.68
CA ASP A 116 -1.91 -1.36 15.08
C ASP A 116 -0.66 -2.13 14.62
N ILE A 117 0.46 -1.42 14.54
CA ILE A 117 1.79 -2.03 14.56
C ILE A 117 1.96 -2.84 15.85
N ASN A 118 2.24 -4.14 15.70
CA ASN A 118 2.46 -5.11 16.78
C ASN A 118 1.31 -5.25 17.80
N ASN A 119 0.12 -4.80 17.45
CA ASN A 119 -1.10 -5.03 18.23
C ASN A 119 -2.26 -5.33 17.26
N ASN A 120 -2.94 -6.45 17.43
CA ASN A 120 -4.01 -6.91 16.53
C ASN A 120 -3.67 -6.96 15.02
N THR A 121 -2.40 -7.23 14.67
CA THR A 121 -1.92 -7.40 13.29
C THR A 121 -0.97 -8.60 13.21
N PRO A 122 -1.30 -9.70 12.49
CA PRO A 122 -2.53 -9.98 11.74
C PRO A 122 -3.68 -10.54 12.60
N VAL A 123 -4.93 -10.29 12.19
CA VAL A 123 -6.11 -11.02 12.67
C VAL A 123 -6.81 -11.69 11.49
N TYR A 124 -6.61 -13.01 11.33
CA TYR A 124 -7.24 -13.79 10.25
C TYR A 124 -8.72 -14.07 10.54
N GLN A 125 -9.54 -14.04 9.49
CA GLN A 125 -10.98 -14.25 9.56
C GLN A 125 -11.37 -15.62 9.00
N ASN A 126 -12.62 -16.05 9.24
CA ASN A 126 -13.19 -17.28 8.66
C ASN A 126 -12.38 -18.56 8.89
N GLY A 127 -11.66 -18.65 10.02
CA GLY A 127 -10.80 -19.79 10.34
C GLY A 127 -9.53 -19.88 9.49
N LEU A 128 -9.21 -18.84 8.73
CA LEU A 128 -7.95 -18.73 8.00
C LEU A 128 -6.78 -18.56 8.98
N THR A 129 -5.60 -18.89 8.47
CA THR A 129 -4.32 -18.76 9.16
C THR A 129 -3.29 -18.21 8.18
N ALA A 130 -2.11 -17.86 8.66
CA ALA A 130 -0.99 -17.51 7.79
C ALA A 130 -0.61 -18.60 6.77
N LEU A 131 -0.98 -19.87 7.02
CA LEU A 131 -0.69 -20.97 6.09
C LEU A 131 -1.79 -21.17 5.03
N THR A 132 -3.01 -20.71 5.31
CA THR A 132 -4.19 -21.01 4.48
C THR A 132 -4.79 -19.79 3.80
N SER A 133 -4.48 -18.59 4.27
CA SER A 133 -4.94 -17.34 3.66
C SER A 133 -4.19 -17.06 2.34
N PRO A 134 -4.89 -16.66 1.27
CA PRO A 134 -4.24 -16.22 0.02
C PRO A 134 -3.55 -14.85 0.17
N VAL A 135 -3.86 -14.11 1.24
CA VAL A 135 -3.20 -12.86 1.64
C VAL A 135 -2.72 -13.00 3.07
N THR A 136 -1.41 -12.92 3.27
CA THR A 136 -0.81 -12.94 4.61
C THR A 136 -0.19 -11.59 4.89
N VAL A 137 -0.38 -11.09 6.11
CA VAL A 137 0.24 -9.84 6.56
C VAL A 137 1.13 -10.07 7.76
N THR A 138 2.21 -9.31 7.83
CA THR A 138 3.14 -9.29 8.97
C THR A 138 3.42 -7.85 9.33
N SER A 139 3.09 -7.48 10.57
CA SER A 139 3.34 -6.14 11.11
C SER A 139 4.77 -5.71 10.86
N LEU A 140 4.97 -4.46 10.46
CA LEU A 140 6.28 -3.83 10.51
C LEU A 140 6.68 -3.62 11.97
N THR A 141 7.97 -3.32 12.18
CA THR A 141 8.47 -2.87 13.47
C THR A 141 8.12 -1.40 13.68
N GLN A 142 8.12 -0.98 14.94
CA GLN A 142 7.93 0.42 15.33
C GLN A 142 8.91 1.37 14.62
N ALA A 143 10.19 0.99 14.52
CA ALA A 143 11.20 1.81 13.86
C ALA A 143 10.97 1.94 12.34
N GLU A 144 10.40 0.91 11.72
CA GLU A 144 10.03 0.97 10.30
C GLU A 144 8.84 1.91 10.10
N GLY A 145 7.82 1.84 10.98
CA GLY A 145 6.69 2.78 11.00
C GLY A 145 7.09 4.22 11.32
N GLU A 146 8.13 4.46 12.13
CA GLU A 146 8.63 5.84 12.37
C GLU A 146 9.19 6.50 11.09
N THR A 147 9.63 5.71 10.11
CA THR A 147 10.41 6.20 8.95
C THR A 147 9.53 6.71 7.81
N ASP A 148 8.27 6.28 7.72
CA ASP A 148 7.35 6.60 6.63
C ASP A 148 6.56 7.90 6.83
N GLY A 149 6.68 8.53 8.00
CA GLY A 149 5.96 9.74 8.36
C GLY A 149 4.66 9.49 9.12
N SER A 150 4.40 8.25 9.57
CA SER A 150 3.45 7.92 10.64
C SER A 150 3.51 8.99 11.72
N ILE A 151 2.39 9.69 11.92
CA ILE A 151 2.24 10.68 12.98
C ILE A 151 2.35 9.99 14.35
N HIS A 152 2.09 8.68 14.40
CA HIS A 152 2.21 7.90 15.61
C HIS A 152 2.59 6.43 15.33
N PHE A 153 3.90 6.19 15.22
CA PHE A 153 4.60 4.95 14.83
C PHE A 153 4.24 3.60 15.49
N ARG A 154 3.22 3.57 16.34
CA ARG A 154 2.75 2.37 17.05
C ARG A 154 1.28 2.04 16.76
N ARG A 155 0.52 2.95 16.17
CA ARG A 155 -0.95 2.94 16.30
C ARG A 155 -1.72 3.13 15.01
N ASP A 156 -1.00 3.21 13.91
CA ASP A 156 -1.56 3.09 12.58
C ASP A 156 -1.12 1.74 11.97
N PRO A 157 -1.94 1.17 11.07
CA PRO A 157 -1.59 -0.06 10.39
C PRO A 157 -0.39 0.14 9.47
N ALA A 158 0.74 -0.50 9.81
CA ALA A 158 1.86 -0.67 8.89
C ALA A 158 2.34 -2.13 8.88
N TYR A 159 2.29 -2.75 7.70
CA TYR A 159 2.59 -4.17 7.56
C TYR A 159 3.07 -4.53 6.15
N SER A 160 3.88 -5.58 6.10
CA SER A 160 4.18 -6.28 4.86
C SER A 160 3.03 -7.21 4.48
N VAL A 161 2.78 -7.33 3.19
CA VAL A 161 1.78 -8.20 2.57
C VAL A 161 2.49 -9.17 1.64
N THR A 162 2.13 -10.45 1.73
CA THR A 162 2.39 -11.46 0.71
C THR A 162 1.05 -11.94 0.17
N ALA A 163 0.84 -11.77 -1.13
CA ALA A 163 -0.43 -12.13 -1.77
C ALA A 163 -0.23 -13.13 -2.90
N ALA A 164 -1.10 -14.13 -2.96
CA ALA A 164 -1.25 -15.02 -4.11
C ALA A 164 -1.93 -14.26 -5.28
N PRO A 165 -1.82 -14.76 -6.53
CA PRO A 165 -2.59 -14.23 -7.64
C PRO A 165 -4.10 -14.25 -7.33
N GLY A 166 -4.80 -13.13 -7.57
CA GLY A 166 -6.22 -13.03 -7.30
C GLY A 166 -6.77 -11.61 -7.37
N ASN A 167 -8.09 -11.51 -7.25
CA ASN A 167 -8.79 -10.25 -7.07
C ASN A 167 -9.17 -10.11 -5.60
N TYR A 168 -8.78 -9.00 -4.99
CA TYR A 168 -9.04 -8.70 -3.59
C TYR A 168 -9.77 -7.37 -3.48
N ARG A 169 -10.27 -7.09 -2.29
CA ARG A 169 -10.76 -5.78 -1.90
C ARG A 169 -10.05 -5.37 -0.62
N PHE A 170 -9.39 -4.23 -0.67
CA PHE A 170 -8.84 -3.57 0.50
C PHE A 170 -9.89 -2.64 1.08
N LEU A 171 -9.99 -2.56 2.40
CA LEU A 171 -10.95 -1.73 3.11
C LEU A 171 -10.22 -0.93 4.19
N MET A 172 -10.63 0.32 4.35
CA MET A 172 -10.13 1.27 5.36
C MET A 172 -11.29 1.78 6.21
N ALA A 173 -11.22 1.58 7.54
CA ALA A 173 -12.24 1.97 8.51
C ALA A 173 -11.67 2.78 9.70
N ASP A 174 -12.53 3.45 10.45
CA ASP A 174 -12.20 4.23 11.65
C ASP A 174 -12.02 3.42 12.92
N PHE A 175 -12.52 2.21 12.98
CA PHE A 175 -12.33 1.33 14.12
C PHE A 175 -12.62 -0.09 13.66
N ARG A 176 -12.65 -1.02 14.61
CA ARG A 176 -13.10 -2.38 14.37
C ARG A 176 -14.48 -2.42 13.72
N LEU A 177 -14.45 -2.64 12.41
CA LEU A 177 -15.58 -2.95 11.56
C LEU A 177 -15.85 -4.46 11.59
N ASP A 178 -17.05 -4.86 12.01
CA ASP A 178 -17.48 -6.25 11.90
C ASP A 178 -17.85 -6.60 10.45
N SER A 179 -17.74 -7.88 10.07
CA SER A 179 -17.94 -8.27 8.67
C SER A 179 -19.41 -8.25 8.21
N ALA A 180 -20.37 -8.24 9.13
CA ALA A 180 -21.78 -7.98 8.84
C ALA A 180 -22.07 -6.48 8.71
N GLU A 181 -21.42 -5.62 9.50
CA GLU A 181 -21.42 -4.15 9.31
C GLU A 181 -20.81 -3.76 7.98
N ALA A 182 -19.68 -4.37 7.61
CA ALA A 182 -19.06 -4.20 6.29
C ALA A 182 -20.03 -4.57 5.16
N ALA A 183 -20.79 -5.66 5.33
CA ALA A 183 -21.85 -6.03 4.38
C ALA A 183 -23.03 -5.05 4.38
N GLY A 184 -23.29 -4.41 5.53
CA GLY A 184 -24.30 -3.36 5.72
C GLY A 184 -23.88 -1.98 5.18
N GLY A 185 -22.61 -1.78 4.85
CA GLY A 185 -22.10 -0.54 4.24
C GLY A 185 -21.78 0.58 5.24
N ILE A 186 -21.77 0.30 6.55
CA ILE A 186 -21.49 1.31 7.58
C ILE A 186 -20.85 0.64 8.82
N ASN A 187 -19.93 1.33 9.49
CA ASN A 187 -19.41 0.92 10.80
C ASN A 187 -20.33 1.44 11.91
N THR A 188 -21.23 0.62 12.46
CA THR A 188 -22.33 1.14 13.28
C THR A 188 -21.89 1.53 14.68
N ASN A 189 -22.53 2.57 15.24
CA ASN A 189 -22.27 3.06 16.60
C ASN A 189 -20.83 3.52 16.87
N ASP A 190 -20.05 3.73 15.81
CA ASP A 190 -18.69 4.23 15.88
C ASP A 190 -18.62 5.76 15.78
N ASN A 191 -17.51 6.36 16.22
CA ASN A 191 -17.38 7.80 16.33
C ASN A 191 -15.95 8.35 16.36
N PHE A 192 -15.68 9.36 15.54
CA PHE A 192 -14.47 10.18 15.65
C PHE A 192 -14.43 10.99 16.95
N SER A 193 -13.31 10.92 17.66
CA SER A 193 -13.10 11.62 18.93
C SER A 193 -11.68 12.21 19.00
N PRO A 194 -11.52 13.49 19.36
CA PRO A 194 -10.20 14.05 19.55
C PRO A 194 -9.60 13.57 20.89
N PRO A 195 -8.27 13.53 21.01
CA PRO A 195 -7.56 13.28 22.25
C PRO A 195 -8.02 14.18 23.38
N THR A 196 -8.00 13.63 24.59
CA THR A 196 -8.36 14.39 25.78
C THR A 196 -7.46 15.62 25.91
N GLY A 197 -8.08 16.79 26.08
CA GLY A 197 -7.39 18.08 26.20
C GLY A 197 -7.16 18.81 24.88
N PHE A 198 -7.48 18.20 23.73
CA PHE A 198 -7.51 18.91 22.45
C PHE A 198 -8.78 19.75 22.34
N VAL A 199 -8.65 20.99 21.82
CA VAL A 199 -9.76 21.93 21.65
C VAL A 199 -9.88 22.29 20.18
N GLY A 200 -11.09 22.19 19.63
CA GLY A 200 -11.37 22.54 18.23
C GLY A 200 -11.12 21.42 17.23
N GLY A 201 -11.15 20.16 17.66
CA GLY A 201 -11.07 19.01 16.76
C GLY A 201 -12.35 18.83 15.95
N ILE A 202 -12.18 18.47 14.68
CA ILE A 202 -13.28 18.07 13.79
C ILE A 202 -13.69 16.64 14.12
N THR A 203 -14.99 16.35 14.16
CA THR A 203 -15.54 15.04 14.62
C THR A 203 -16.68 14.52 13.75
N ASP A 204 -16.89 15.14 12.61
CA ASP A 204 -17.83 14.75 11.57
C ASP A 204 -17.14 14.04 10.40
N HIS A 205 -15.81 14.13 10.28
CA HIS A 205 -15.03 13.36 9.32
C HIS A 205 -13.60 13.10 9.77
N ALA A 206 -12.96 12.12 9.13
CA ALA A 206 -11.55 11.88 9.26
C ALA A 206 -10.78 11.48 8.02
N ASP A 207 -9.64 12.13 7.82
CA ASP A 207 -8.73 11.94 6.71
C ASP A 207 -7.68 10.89 7.01
N TYR A 208 -7.28 10.19 5.96
CA TYR A 208 -6.19 9.25 5.98
C TYR A 208 -5.45 9.25 4.65
N ARG A 209 -4.24 8.68 4.67
CA ARG A 209 -3.50 8.29 3.48
C ARG A 209 -3.07 6.84 3.61
N VAL A 210 -3.31 6.04 2.58
CA VAL A 210 -2.79 4.67 2.46
C VAL A 210 -1.69 4.65 1.42
N THR A 211 -0.56 4.10 1.80
CA THR A 211 0.62 3.98 0.96
C THR A 211 0.85 2.51 0.62
N PHE A 212 0.76 2.16 -0.66
CA PHE A 212 1.15 0.87 -1.19
C PHE A 212 2.54 0.99 -1.80
N ARG A 213 3.52 0.19 -1.34
CA ARG A 213 4.89 0.26 -1.86
C ARG A 213 5.53 -1.11 -2.09
N SER A 214 6.28 -1.23 -3.19
CA SER A 214 7.07 -2.42 -3.52
C SER A 214 8.25 -2.07 -4.41
N ASP A 215 9.34 -2.82 -4.25
CA ASP A 215 10.50 -2.75 -5.15
C ASP A 215 10.30 -3.59 -6.42
N THR A 216 9.30 -4.48 -6.43
CA THR A 216 9.11 -5.47 -7.51
C THR A 216 7.75 -5.39 -8.18
N LEU A 217 6.82 -4.64 -7.60
CA LEU A 217 5.48 -4.40 -8.14
C LEU A 217 5.29 -2.92 -8.44
N HIS A 218 4.44 -2.63 -9.42
CA HIS A 218 3.92 -1.32 -9.78
C HIS A 218 2.42 -1.29 -9.52
N PHE A 219 1.95 -0.20 -8.93
CA PHE A 219 0.55 0.04 -8.58
C PHE A 219 0.01 1.19 -9.42
N ALA A 220 -1.16 1.02 -10.01
CA ALA A 220 -1.88 2.12 -10.66
C ALA A 220 -3.33 2.14 -10.21
N LEU A 221 -3.81 3.32 -9.85
CA LEU A 221 -5.21 3.56 -9.47
C LEU A 221 -5.99 4.07 -10.69
N ASP A 222 -7.09 3.39 -11.02
CA ASP A 222 -8.10 3.86 -11.97
C ASP A 222 -9.48 3.77 -11.29
N GLY A 223 -10.05 4.94 -10.97
CA GLY A 223 -11.25 5.03 -10.15
C GLY A 223 -11.06 4.34 -8.80
N ASN A 224 -11.80 3.26 -8.56
CA ASN A 224 -11.76 2.47 -7.32
C ASN A 224 -10.95 1.17 -7.45
N THR A 225 -10.16 1.03 -8.51
CA THR A 225 -9.42 -0.20 -8.80
C THR A 225 -7.92 0.06 -8.84
N ILE A 226 -7.19 -0.63 -7.98
CA ILE A 226 -5.74 -0.71 -7.96
C ILE A 226 -5.31 -1.91 -8.80
N THR A 227 -4.64 -1.62 -9.91
CA THR A 227 -4.01 -2.63 -10.75
C THR A 227 -2.56 -2.84 -10.35
N VAL A 228 -2.17 -4.10 -10.15
CA VAL A 228 -0.82 -4.48 -9.77
C VAL A 228 -0.13 -5.15 -10.96
N SER A 229 1.10 -4.74 -11.26
CA SER A 229 1.91 -5.32 -12.33
C SER A 229 3.37 -5.48 -11.90
N PRO A 230 4.15 -6.40 -12.49
CA PRO A 230 5.57 -6.52 -12.18
C PRO A 230 6.34 -5.29 -12.69
N VAL A 231 7.34 -4.84 -11.93
CA VAL A 231 8.28 -3.83 -12.42
C VAL A 231 9.14 -4.44 -13.53
N PRO A 232 9.18 -3.85 -14.73
CA PRO A 232 10.01 -4.37 -15.81
C PRO A 232 11.50 -4.38 -15.43
N VAL A 233 12.16 -5.51 -15.67
CA VAL A 233 13.60 -5.61 -15.49
C VAL A 233 14.28 -4.62 -16.45
N PRO A 234 15.19 -3.74 -15.96
CA PRO A 234 15.81 -2.71 -16.78
C PRO A 234 16.48 -3.30 -18.02
N ALA A 235 16.28 -2.67 -19.19
CA ALA A 235 16.91 -3.10 -20.45
C ALA A 235 18.44 -3.19 -20.34
N ALA A 236 19.05 -2.39 -19.45
CA ALA A 236 20.48 -2.46 -19.14
C ALA A 236 20.94 -3.84 -18.65
N VAL A 237 20.11 -4.59 -17.91
CA VAL A 237 20.46 -5.95 -17.45
C VAL A 237 20.57 -6.90 -18.65
N TYR A 238 19.63 -6.81 -19.60
CA TYR A 238 19.67 -7.61 -20.83
C TYR A 238 20.82 -7.21 -21.75
N LEU A 239 21.08 -5.90 -21.89
CA LEU A 239 22.21 -5.38 -22.69
C LEU A 239 23.56 -5.75 -22.08
N PHE A 240 23.70 -5.65 -20.77
CA PHE A 240 24.90 -6.06 -20.07
C PHE A 240 25.13 -7.57 -20.19
N GLY A 241 24.09 -8.38 -19.96
CA GLY A 241 24.17 -9.84 -20.09
C GLY A 241 24.51 -10.28 -21.51
N SER A 242 23.84 -9.74 -22.52
CA SER A 242 24.13 -10.03 -23.94
C SER A 242 25.50 -9.51 -24.38
N GLY A 243 25.93 -8.34 -23.89
CA GLY A 243 27.26 -7.80 -24.11
C GLY A 243 28.36 -8.72 -23.56
N LEU A 244 28.19 -9.25 -22.34
CA LEU A 244 29.14 -10.17 -21.73
C LEU A 244 29.25 -11.49 -22.51
N ILE A 245 28.12 -12.05 -22.95
CA ILE A 245 28.10 -13.24 -23.80
C ILE A 245 28.83 -12.98 -25.12
N GLY A 246 28.60 -11.81 -25.74
CA GLY A 246 29.31 -11.39 -26.95
C GLY A 246 30.83 -11.31 -26.76
N LEU A 247 31.27 -10.76 -25.63
CA LEU A 247 32.70 -10.66 -25.29
C LEU A 247 33.34 -12.04 -25.07
N VAL A 248 32.66 -12.96 -24.36
CA VAL A 248 33.13 -14.34 -24.18
C VAL A 248 33.22 -15.07 -25.52
N GLY A 249 32.22 -14.91 -26.38
CA GLY A 249 32.23 -15.47 -27.74
C GLY A 249 33.42 -14.97 -28.57
N LEU A 250 33.72 -13.67 -28.50
CA LEU A 250 34.86 -13.08 -29.19
C LEU A 250 36.20 -13.59 -28.63
N ALA A 251 36.31 -13.72 -27.30
CA ALA A 251 37.50 -14.24 -26.65
C ALA A 251 37.77 -15.70 -27.03
N ARG A 252 36.74 -16.55 -27.06
CA ARG A 252 36.87 -17.96 -27.51
C ARG A 252 37.31 -18.06 -28.95
N ARG A 253 36.78 -17.21 -29.84
CA ARG A 253 37.19 -17.19 -31.25
C ARG A 253 38.66 -16.80 -31.42
N ARG A 254 39.19 -15.92 -30.56
CA ARG A 254 40.61 -15.53 -30.56
C ARG A 254 41.56 -16.59 -30.01
N LEU A 255 41.06 -17.50 -29.17
CA LEU A 255 41.86 -18.60 -28.59
C LEU A 255 41.86 -19.86 -29.48
N ALA A 256 40.89 -19.99 -30.39
CA ALA A 256 40.78 -21.10 -31.34
C ALA A 256 41.42 -20.81 -32.71
N ALA A 257 41.95 -19.60 -32.91
CA ALA A 257 42.70 -19.17 -34.09
C ALA A 257 44.17 -18.97 -33.72
#